data_AF-A0A832Q5I1-F1
#
_entry.id   AF-A0A832Q5I1-F1
#
_cell.length_a   1.000
_cell.length_b   1.000
_cell.length_c   1.000
_cell.angle_alpha   90.00
_cell.angle_beta   90.00
_cell.angle_gamma   90.00
#
_symmetry.space_group_name_H-M   'P 1'
#
loop_
_entity.id
_entity.type
_entity.pdbx_description
1 polymer ?
#
loop_
_entity_poly.entity_id
_entity_poly.type
_entity_poly.pdbx_seq_one_letter_code
_entity_poly.pdbx_strand_id
1 'polypeptide(L)'
;GDIGRLNLSDARGELPAAVNLESRTARFALLSSIGSTDLDDPLVQSQRAALFSRRAPQAPVALVRNGTEFNVFGDQSTVKAGTEIQVVTERDAVTLSLSEMDTGSWVMFELPGFANAASGTKQSSMEALRQAKKTAWFNDGDTVWVKLVAAAPVMEVIRPTDLQASITVSR
;
A
#
# COMPACT_ATOMS: atom_id res chain seq x y z
N GLY A 1 15.42 8.32 16.10
CA GLY A 1 14.65 7.52 15.14
C GLY A 1 14.14 8.48 14.12
N ASP A 2 14.56 8.27 12.88
CA ASP A 2 14.16 9.00 11.68
C ASP A 2 12.63 8.95 11.46
N ILE A 3 12.06 9.87 10.69
CA ILE A 3 10.60 10.02 10.47
C ILE A 3 10.29 9.87 8.98
N GLY A 4 9.40 8.93 8.67
CA GLY A 4 8.94 8.67 7.30
C GLY A 4 7.47 8.95 7.06
N ARG A 5 7.11 8.88 5.78
CA ARG A 5 5.73 8.90 5.30
C ARG A 5 5.21 7.47 5.17
N LEU A 6 4.01 7.25 5.70
CA LEU A 6 3.28 5.99 5.59
C LEU A 6 2.02 6.22 4.75
N ASN A 7 1.82 5.39 3.74
CA ASN A 7 0.59 5.32 2.96
C ASN A 7 -0.11 3.97 3.21
N LEU A 8 -1.43 4.00 3.37
CA LEU A 8 -2.31 2.89 3.74
C LEU A 8 -3.44 2.75 2.71
N SER A 9 -3.10 2.34 1.49
CA SER A 9 -4.11 2.22 0.43
C SER A 9 -4.79 0.85 0.46
N ASP A 10 -5.84 0.66 -0.34
CA ASP A 10 -6.27 -0.68 -0.69
C ASP A 10 -5.26 -1.31 -1.69
N ALA A 11 -5.29 -2.64 -1.80
CA ALA A 11 -4.59 -3.38 -2.85
C ALA A 11 -5.00 -2.97 -4.27
N ARG A 12 -6.05 -2.15 -4.40
CA ARG A 12 -6.63 -1.63 -5.64
C ARG A 12 -6.17 -0.19 -5.94
N GLY A 13 -5.00 0.18 -5.41
CA GLY A 13 -4.24 1.36 -5.83
C GLY A 13 -3.74 1.25 -7.28
N GLU A 14 -3.77 0.06 -7.88
CA GLU A 14 -3.71 -0.10 -9.32
C GLU A 14 -5.08 0.21 -9.93
N LEU A 15 -5.07 0.79 -11.12
CA LEU A 15 -6.26 1.09 -11.90
C LEU A 15 -7.21 -0.13 -11.87
N PRO A 16 -8.53 0.08 -11.73
CA PRO A 16 -9.47 -1.03 -11.54
C PRO A 16 -9.15 -2.15 -12.53
N ALA A 17 -9.17 -3.43 -12.14
CA ALA A 17 -8.70 -4.55 -12.97
C ALA A 17 -9.30 -4.57 -14.41
N ALA A 18 -10.43 -3.88 -14.61
CA ALA A 18 -11.02 -3.58 -15.91
C ALA A 18 -10.20 -2.62 -16.81
N VAL A 19 -9.12 -2.02 -16.30
CA VAL A 19 -8.29 -1.00 -16.95
C VAL A 19 -6.84 -1.46 -16.84
N ASN A 20 -6.45 -2.33 -17.77
CA ASN A 20 -5.09 -2.83 -17.91
C ASN A 20 -4.22 -1.77 -18.60
N LEU A 21 -3.23 -1.17 -17.91
CA LEU A 21 -2.30 -0.17 -18.49
C LEU A 21 -0.90 -0.71 -18.75
N GLU A 22 -0.72 -2.03 -18.67
CA GLU A 22 0.58 -2.70 -18.80
C GLU A 22 1.19 -2.53 -20.21
N SER A 23 0.36 -2.21 -21.21
CA SER A 23 0.80 -2.04 -22.59
C SER A 23 0.76 -0.59 -23.06
N ARG A 24 1.75 -0.21 -23.89
CA ARG A 24 1.76 1.07 -24.62
C ARG A 24 0.48 1.24 -25.46
N THR A 25 -0.11 0.15 -25.92
CA THR A 25 -1.39 0.11 -26.65
C THR A 25 -2.57 0.54 -25.77
N ALA A 26 -2.64 0.08 -24.53
CA ALA A 26 -3.73 0.46 -23.61
C ALA A 26 -3.62 1.92 -23.13
N ARG A 27 -2.39 2.42 -22.96
CA ARG A 27 -2.14 3.85 -22.72
C ARG A 27 -2.54 4.71 -23.93
N PHE A 28 -2.26 4.24 -25.15
CA PHE A 28 -2.72 4.91 -26.37
C PHE A 28 -4.25 4.86 -26.50
N ALA A 29 -4.91 3.74 -26.14
CA ALA A 29 -6.35 3.60 -26.15
C ALA A 29 -7.05 4.56 -25.16
N LEU A 30 -6.49 4.74 -23.97
CA LEU A 30 -6.95 5.73 -23.00
C LEU A 30 -6.82 7.16 -23.56
N LEU A 31 -5.65 7.51 -24.12
CA LEU A 31 -5.40 8.82 -24.74
C LEU A 31 -6.22 9.06 -26.01
N SER A 32 -6.60 8.01 -26.75
CA SER A 32 -7.47 8.12 -27.93
C SER A 32 -8.96 8.17 -27.57
N SER A 33 -9.40 7.60 -26.45
CA SER A 33 -10.79 7.68 -25.96
C SER A 33 -11.20 9.07 -25.45
N ILE A 34 -10.21 9.90 -25.12
CA ILE A 34 -10.41 11.32 -24.84
C ILE A 34 -10.58 12.14 -26.13
N GLY A 35 -10.17 11.59 -27.29
CA GLY A 35 -10.28 12.22 -28.61
C GLY A 35 -11.25 11.56 -29.58
N SER A 36 -11.87 10.42 -29.23
CA SER A 36 -12.87 9.75 -30.08
C SER A 36 -14.23 10.43 -29.97
N THR A 37 -14.77 10.88 -31.11
CA THR A 37 -16.08 11.55 -31.22
C THR A 37 -17.27 10.60 -31.23
N ASP A 38 -17.05 9.28 -31.25
CA ASP A 38 -18.15 8.29 -31.28
C ASP A 38 -18.56 7.91 -29.85
N LEU A 39 -19.45 8.72 -29.29
CA LEU A 39 -19.92 8.63 -27.90
C LEU A 39 -20.90 7.47 -27.66
N ASP A 40 -21.37 6.83 -28.72
CA ASP A 40 -22.36 5.75 -28.67
C ASP A 40 -21.72 4.35 -28.66
N ASP A 41 -20.39 4.25 -28.71
CA ASP A 41 -19.69 2.98 -28.56
C ASP A 41 -19.82 2.46 -27.10
N PRO A 42 -20.35 1.24 -26.89
CA PRO A 42 -20.58 0.69 -25.55
C PRO A 42 -19.28 0.45 -24.74
N LEU A 43 -18.15 0.22 -25.41
CA LEU A 43 -16.83 0.13 -24.78
C LEU A 43 -16.35 1.51 -24.34
N VAL A 44 -16.57 2.56 -25.15
CA VAL A 44 -16.24 3.94 -24.76
C VAL A 44 -17.11 4.41 -23.59
N GLN A 45 -18.40 4.09 -23.61
CA GLN A 45 -19.33 4.42 -22.52
C GLN A 45 -18.99 3.70 -21.22
N SER A 46 -18.69 2.40 -21.28
CA SER A 46 -18.28 1.62 -20.09
C SER A 46 -16.94 2.09 -19.53
N GLN A 47 -15.96 2.41 -20.37
CA GLN A 47 -14.66 2.93 -19.93
C GLN A 47 -14.80 4.31 -19.28
N ARG A 48 -15.60 5.22 -19.86
CA ARG A 48 -15.88 6.53 -19.26
C ARG A 48 -16.64 6.39 -17.95
N ALA A 49 -17.66 5.54 -17.90
CA ALA A 49 -18.38 5.24 -16.67
C ALA A 49 -17.44 4.71 -15.58
N ALA A 50 -16.49 3.83 -15.92
CA ALA A 50 -15.48 3.34 -14.99
C ALA A 50 -14.55 4.46 -14.49
N LEU A 51 -14.07 5.35 -15.38
CA LEU A 51 -13.20 6.48 -15.02
C LEU A 51 -13.87 7.54 -14.14
N PHE A 52 -15.18 7.75 -14.31
CA PHE A 52 -15.94 8.76 -13.56
C PHE A 52 -16.84 8.17 -12.47
N SER A 53 -16.84 6.84 -12.27
CA SER A 53 -17.54 6.20 -11.16
C SER A 53 -16.88 6.59 -9.84
N ARG A 54 -17.69 7.12 -8.91
CA ARG A 54 -17.20 7.41 -7.55
C ARG A 54 -16.81 6.08 -6.89
N ARG A 55 -15.55 5.98 -6.47
CA ARG A 55 -15.09 4.88 -5.63
C ARG A 55 -16.01 4.79 -4.42
N ALA A 56 -16.52 3.59 -4.14
CA ALA A 56 -17.28 3.36 -2.91
C ALA A 56 -16.45 3.84 -1.71
N PRO A 57 -17.06 4.45 -0.68
CA PRO A 57 -16.35 4.87 0.51
C PRO A 57 -15.57 3.67 1.06
N GLN A 58 -14.25 3.83 1.18
CA GLN A 58 -13.42 2.79 1.78
C GLN A 58 -13.65 2.79 3.29
N ALA A 59 -13.61 1.60 3.89
CA ALA A 59 -13.63 1.48 5.34
C ALA A 59 -12.46 2.28 5.95
N PRO A 60 -12.64 2.91 7.12
CA PRO A 60 -11.61 3.70 7.77
C PRO A 60 -10.41 2.84 8.17
N VAL A 61 -9.26 3.50 8.33
CA VAL A 61 -8.05 2.91 8.89
C VAL A 61 -7.63 3.75 10.08
N ALA A 62 -7.43 3.10 11.21
CA ALA A 62 -6.85 3.70 12.40
C ALA A 62 -5.51 3.03 12.71
N LEU A 63 -4.58 3.81 13.24
CA LEU A 63 -3.29 3.35 13.73
C LEU A 63 -3.27 3.45 15.24
N VAL A 64 -2.98 2.36 15.93
CA VAL A 64 -2.81 2.36 17.39
C VAL A 64 -1.33 2.20 17.72
N ARG A 65 -0.78 3.15 18.47
CA ARG A 65 0.60 3.11 18.97
C ARG A 65 0.60 3.42 20.46
N ASN A 66 1.22 2.55 21.26
CA ASN A 66 1.31 2.69 22.72
C ASN A 66 -0.09 2.91 23.37
N GLY A 67 -1.12 2.24 22.86
CA GLY A 67 -2.51 2.40 23.32
C GLY A 67 -3.20 3.71 22.92
N THR A 68 -2.55 4.57 22.14
CA THR A 68 -3.17 5.78 21.58
C THR A 68 -3.58 5.54 20.13
N GLU A 69 -4.84 5.80 19.82
CA GLU A 69 -5.40 5.66 18.48
C GLU A 69 -5.30 6.96 17.67
N PHE A 70 -4.90 6.82 16.41
CA PHE A 70 -4.77 7.90 15.44
C PHE A 70 -5.56 7.53 14.20
N ASN A 71 -6.62 8.30 13.92
CA ASN A 71 -7.37 8.16 12.69
C ASN A 71 -6.54 8.66 11.50
N VAL A 72 -6.43 7.83 10.46
CA VAL A 72 -5.68 8.19 9.25
C VAL A 72 -6.63 8.88 8.28
N PHE A 73 -6.31 10.12 7.93
CA PHE A 73 -7.06 10.89 6.93
C PHE A 73 -6.40 10.76 5.56
N GLY A 74 -7.18 10.39 4.55
CA GLY A 74 -6.68 10.27 3.16
C GLY A 74 -5.60 9.22 2.97
N ASP A 75 -5.62 8.14 3.79
CA ASP A 75 -4.67 7.03 3.77
C ASP A 75 -3.21 7.40 4.05
N GLN A 76 -2.92 8.61 4.53
CA GLN A 76 -1.55 9.10 4.76
C GLN A 76 -1.28 9.38 6.24
N SER A 77 -0.12 8.95 6.73
CA SER A 77 0.35 9.22 8.09
C SER A 77 1.85 9.49 8.12
N THR A 78 2.36 10.00 9.23
CA THR A 78 3.79 10.05 9.55
C THR A 78 4.12 9.00 10.61
N VAL A 79 5.28 8.38 10.48
CA VAL A 79 5.72 7.30 11.38
C VAL A 79 7.19 7.47 11.75
N LYS A 80 7.55 7.01 12.94
CA LYS A 80 8.93 7.04 13.43
C LYS A 80 9.59 5.68 13.25
N ALA A 81 10.85 5.68 12.83
CA ALA A 81 11.67 4.48 12.75
C ALA A 81 11.75 3.74 14.09
N GLY A 82 11.73 2.42 14.02
CA GLY A 82 11.83 1.53 15.16
C GLY A 82 10.57 1.48 16.02
N THR A 83 9.40 1.72 15.43
CA THR A 83 8.12 1.64 16.14
C THR A 83 7.29 0.46 15.68
N GLU A 84 6.51 -0.08 16.62
CA GLU A 84 5.45 -1.05 16.37
C GLU A 84 4.11 -0.31 16.37
N ILE A 85 3.23 -0.64 15.43
CA ILE A 85 1.95 0.04 15.22
C ILE A 85 0.90 -1.01 14.89
N GLN A 86 -0.23 -0.99 15.57
CA GLN A 86 -1.38 -1.81 15.19
C GLN A 86 -2.22 -1.08 14.15
N VAL A 87 -2.63 -1.80 13.11
CA VAL A 87 -3.51 -1.31 12.04
C VAL A 87 -4.91 -1.86 12.29
N VAL A 88 -5.86 -0.96 12.56
CA VAL A 88 -7.27 -1.30 12.81
C VAL A 88 -8.08 -0.88 11.59
N THR A 89 -8.70 -1.84 10.92
CA THR A 89 -9.51 -1.56 9.73
C THR A 89 -10.46 -2.71 9.41
N GLU A 90 -11.57 -2.38 8.77
CA GLU A 90 -12.52 -3.36 8.23
C GLU A 90 -12.20 -3.79 6.79
N ARG A 91 -11.16 -3.22 6.16
CA ARG A 91 -10.74 -3.55 4.79
C ARG A 91 -10.27 -5.00 4.69
N ASP A 92 -10.64 -5.69 3.60
CA ASP A 92 -10.19 -7.07 3.34
C ASP A 92 -8.73 -7.15 2.89
N ALA A 93 -8.20 -6.07 2.32
CA ALA A 93 -6.80 -5.95 1.92
C ALA A 93 -6.29 -4.52 2.10
N VAL A 94 -5.04 -4.40 2.52
CA VAL A 94 -4.35 -3.12 2.74
C VAL A 94 -2.95 -3.19 2.18
N THR A 95 -2.54 -2.14 1.48
CA THR A 95 -1.17 -1.92 1.03
C THR A 95 -0.50 -0.93 1.96
N LEU A 96 0.54 -1.38 2.65
CA LEU A 96 1.38 -0.55 3.50
C LEU A 96 2.58 -0.08 2.68
N SER A 97 2.78 1.22 2.55
CA SER A 97 3.88 1.79 1.77
C SER A 97 4.65 2.85 2.56
N LEU A 98 5.98 2.78 2.51
CA LEU A 98 6.90 3.61 3.27
C LEU A 98 7.81 4.41 2.33
N SER A 99 7.97 5.70 2.61
CA SER A 99 8.90 6.59 1.91
C SER A 99 9.51 7.61 2.88
N GLU A 100 10.50 8.35 2.38
CA GLU A 100 11.15 9.45 3.11
C GLU A 100 11.81 9.01 4.44
N MET A 101 12.36 7.79 4.48
CA MET A 101 13.17 7.31 5.60
C MET A 101 14.62 7.04 5.22
N ASP A 102 15.51 7.09 6.21
CA ASP A 102 16.89 6.64 6.10
C ASP A 102 16.93 5.14 5.72
N THR A 103 17.88 4.78 4.85
CA THR A 103 18.07 3.39 4.43
C THR A 103 18.31 2.47 5.64
N GLY A 104 17.59 1.36 5.70
CA GLY A 104 17.65 0.39 6.80
C GLY A 104 16.78 0.75 8.01
N SER A 105 16.18 1.94 8.05
CA SER A 105 15.10 2.25 8.99
C SER A 105 13.92 1.30 8.76
N TRP A 106 13.20 0.99 9.84
CA TRP A 106 12.10 0.04 9.79
C TRP A 106 10.91 0.49 10.62
N VAL A 107 9.73 -0.02 10.25
CA VAL A 107 8.49 0.09 11.03
C VAL A 107 7.83 -1.28 11.00
N MET A 108 7.27 -1.70 12.14
CA MET A 108 6.57 -2.97 12.25
C MET A 108 5.09 -2.75 12.49
N PHE A 109 4.26 -3.55 11.84
CA PHE A 109 2.82 -3.43 11.83
C PHE A 109 2.19 -4.72 12.34
N GLU A 110 1.24 -4.59 13.25
CA GLU A 110 0.36 -5.65 13.69
C GLU A 110 -0.98 -5.51 12.97
N LEU A 111 -1.42 -6.56 12.29
CA LEU A 111 -2.67 -6.58 11.52
C LEU A 111 -3.56 -7.76 11.99
N PRO A 112 -4.39 -7.55 13.02
CA PRO A 112 -5.33 -8.56 13.49
C PRO A 112 -6.39 -8.88 12.44
N GLY A 113 -6.74 -10.16 12.31
CA GLY A 113 -7.70 -10.67 11.33
C GLY A 113 -7.15 -10.84 9.91
N PHE A 114 -5.87 -10.56 9.68
CA PHE A 114 -5.19 -10.79 8.40
C PHE A 114 -4.44 -12.12 8.43
N ALA A 115 -4.29 -12.77 7.27
CA ALA A 115 -3.65 -14.08 7.18
C ALA A 115 -2.50 -14.15 6.16
N ASN A 116 -2.53 -13.32 5.12
CA ASN A 116 -1.65 -13.42 3.96
C ASN A 116 -0.93 -12.12 3.64
N ALA A 117 0.25 -12.23 3.03
CA ALA A 117 0.95 -11.12 2.40
C ALA A 117 1.36 -11.48 0.97
N ALA A 118 1.17 -10.54 0.05
CA ALA A 118 1.43 -10.73 -1.38
C ALA A 118 2.93 -10.71 -1.74
N SER A 119 3.78 -10.20 -0.85
CA SER A 119 5.21 -10.06 -1.05
C SER A 119 5.98 -10.11 0.27
N GLY A 120 7.30 -9.95 0.21
CA GLY A 120 8.17 -10.05 1.38
C GLY A 120 8.46 -11.49 1.80
N THR A 121 9.51 -11.66 2.59
CA THR A 121 9.92 -12.99 3.08
C THR A 121 9.09 -13.38 4.29
N LYS A 122 8.37 -14.50 4.21
CA LYS A 122 7.69 -15.10 5.37
C LYS A 122 8.73 -15.62 6.36
N GLN A 123 8.62 -15.21 7.61
CA GLN A 123 9.46 -15.63 8.72
C GLN A 123 8.79 -16.74 9.52
N SER A 124 9.58 -17.53 10.23
CA SER A 124 9.11 -18.64 11.06
C SER A 124 8.72 -18.24 12.48
N SER A 125 9.15 -17.06 12.96
CA SER A 125 8.82 -16.56 14.29
C SER A 125 8.87 -15.04 14.38
N MET A 126 8.34 -14.50 15.47
CA MET A 126 8.38 -13.07 15.76
C MET A 126 9.81 -12.56 15.99
N GLU A 127 10.69 -13.36 16.59
CA GLU A 127 12.10 -13.02 16.77
C GLU A 127 12.82 -12.92 15.41
N ALA A 128 12.55 -13.86 14.50
CA ALA A 128 13.09 -13.84 13.14
C ALA A 128 12.61 -12.60 12.38
N LEU A 129 11.33 -12.21 12.55
CA LEU A 129 10.80 -10.97 11.98
C LEU A 129 11.51 -9.73 12.55
N ARG A 130 11.68 -9.64 13.87
CA ARG A 130 12.38 -8.51 14.50
C ARG A 130 13.84 -8.38 14.01
N GLN A 131 14.51 -9.50 13.73
CA GLN A 131 15.87 -9.53 13.21
C GLN A 131 15.98 -9.34 11.68
N ALA A 132 14.86 -9.40 10.96
CA ALA A 132 14.87 -9.29 9.51
C ALA A 132 15.44 -7.93 9.06
N LYS A 133 16.39 -7.99 8.10
CA LYS A 133 17.05 -6.82 7.50
C LYS A 133 16.38 -6.34 6.22
N LYS A 134 15.35 -7.04 5.76
CA LYS A 134 14.56 -6.74 4.57
C LYS A 134 13.09 -6.83 4.94
N THR A 135 12.22 -6.27 4.09
CA THR A 135 10.78 -6.38 4.25
C THR A 135 10.35 -7.83 4.36
N ALA A 136 9.67 -8.14 5.45
CA ALA A 136 9.33 -9.49 5.86
C ALA A 136 8.01 -9.49 6.63
N TRP A 137 7.43 -10.67 6.79
CA TRP A 137 6.18 -10.84 7.54
C TRP A 137 6.16 -12.16 8.30
N PHE A 138 5.35 -12.23 9.34
CA PHE A 138 5.12 -13.42 10.15
C PHE A 138 3.61 -13.54 10.36
N ASN A 139 3.09 -14.76 10.34
CA ASN A 139 1.69 -15.03 10.66
C ASN A 139 1.67 -15.74 12.02
N ASP A 140 0.97 -15.13 12.97
CA ASP A 140 0.79 -15.60 14.34
C ASP A 140 -0.66 -16.06 14.56
N GLY A 141 -1.11 -17.01 13.74
CA GLY A 141 -2.49 -17.49 13.73
C GLY A 141 -3.44 -16.51 13.05
N ASP A 142 -4.19 -15.77 13.85
CA ASP A 142 -5.22 -14.81 13.38
C ASP A 142 -4.65 -13.40 13.14
N THR A 143 -3.35 -13.19 13.37
CA THR A 143 -2.69 -11.89 13.22
C THR A 143 -1.49 -11.99 12.29
N VAL A 144 -1.40 -11.09 11.32
CA VAL A 144 -0.19 -10.90 10.51
C VAL A 144 0.65 -9.78 11.09
N TRP A 145 1.93 -10.05 11.28
CA TRP A 145 2.95 -9.07 11.61
C TRP A 145 3.78 -8.77 10.37
N VAL A 146 3.98 -7.49 10.06
CA VAL A 146 4.77 -7.04 8.91
C VAL A 146 5.88 -6.13 9.39
N LYS A 147 7.11 -6.37 8.95
CA LYS A 147 8.22 -5.42 9.08
C LYS A 147 8.53 -4.83 7.72
N LEU A 148 8.29 -3.53 7.56
CA LEU A 148 8.78 -2.77 6.41
C LEU A 148 10.18 -2.25 6.72
N VAL A 149 11.12 -2.44 5.80
CA VAL A 149 12.49 -1.90 5.91
C VAL A 149 12.76 -1.01 4.71
N ALA A 150 13.07 0.27 4.95
CA ALA A 150 13.34 1.25 3.92
C ALA A 150 14.58 0.84 3.10
N ALA A 151 14.39 0.58 1.81
CA ALA A 151 15.48 0.29 0.89
C ALA A 151 16.21 1.57 0.49
N ALA A 152 17.44 1.41 -0.02
CA ALA A 152 18.13 2.51 -0.69
C ALA A 152 17.32 2.95 -1.92
N PRO A 153 17.35 4.25 -2.27
CA PRO A 153 16.73 4.72 -3.50
C PRO A 153 17.28 3.97 -4.72
N VAL A 154 16.41 3.68 -5.68
CA VAL A 154 16.80 2.93 -6.90
C VAL A 154 17.63 3.80 -7.86
N MET A 155 17.67 5.13 -7.67
CA MET A 155 18.50 6.09 -8.42
C MET A 155 19.09 7.15 -7.47
N GLU A 156 20.23 7.78 -7.83
CA GLU A 156 20.69 9.00 -7.15
C GLU A 156 19.63 10.10 -7.33
N VAL A 157 18.94 10.45 -6.25
CA VAL A 157 17.67 11.14 -6.27
C VAL A 157 17.83 12.66 -6.48
N ILE A 158 17.20 13.22 -7.52
CA ILE A 158 16.93 14.66 -7.64
C ILE A 158 15.63 15.05 -6.88
N ARG A 159 14.77 14.09 -6.48
CA ARG A 159 13.51 14.33 -5.72
C ARG A 159 13.19 13.34 -4.57
N PRO A 160 13.13 13.77 -3.29
CA PRO A 160 13.12 12.91 -2.10
C PRO A 160 11.90 11.96 -1.87
N THR A 161 10.97 11.82 -2.81
CA THR A 161 9.66 11.17 -2.58
C THR A 161 9.57 9.70 -3.01
N ASP A 162 10.70 9.03 -3.31
CA ASP A 162 10.67 7.68 -3.84
C ASP A 162 10.10 6.66 -2.84
N LEU A 163 9.29 5.73 -3.34
CA LEU A 163 8.79 4.59 -2.57
C LEU A 163 9.97 3.69 -2.17
N GLN A 164 10.11 3.41 -0.87
CA GLN A 164 11.25 2.67 -0.32
C GLN A 164 10.89 1.25 0.10
N ALA A 165 9.65 1.02 0.54
CA ALA A 165 9.14 -0.30 0.84
C ALA A 165 7.63 -0.34 0.65
N SER A 166 7.10 -1.47 0.17
CA SER A 166 5.67 -1.71 0.10
C SER A 166 5.34 -3.18 0.26
N ILE A 167 4.20 -3.47 0.89
CA ILE A 167 3.65 -4.81 1.01
C ILE A 167 2.13 -4.75 1.10
N THR A 168 1.48 -5.65 0.39
CA THR A 168 0.03 -5.84 0.46
C THR A 168 -0.27 -7.02 1.36
N VAL A 169 -1.18 -6.83 2.31
CA VAL A 169 -1.68 -7.88 3.20
C VAL A 169 -3.18 -8.05 3.01
N SER A 170 -3.67 -9.28 3.15
CA SER A 170 -5.09 -9.61 3.06
C SER A 170 -5.52 -10.55 4.18
N ARG A 171 -6.83 -10.51 4.45
CA ARG A 171 -7.52 -11.55 5.19
C ARG A 171 -7.43 -12.91 4.48
#